data_AF-A0A5B0K533-F1
#
_entry.id   AF-A0A5B0K533-F1
#
_cell.length_a   1.000
_cell.length_b   1.000
_cell.length_c   1.000
_cell.angle_alpha   90.00
_cell.angle_beta   90.00
_cell.angle_gamma   90.00
#
_symmetry.space_group_name_H-M   'P 1'
#
loop_
_entity.id
_entity.type
_entity.pdbx_description
1 polymer ?
#
loop_
_entity_poly.entity_id
_entity_poly.type
_entity_poly.pdbx_seq_one_letter_code
_entity_poly.pdbx_strand_id
1 'polypeptide(L)'
;MMKAKIVIPAALLAALFCQPALAISEAYRAQLERSGCTQVSEANGTCDVNASHHHNHKVKLSANDVAYQLDSHIAGKYEGQAVDYMQTQGWQPANDEQTRWIKNGFVVDFDMTSSGRLAGVVVR
;
A
#
# COMPACT_ATOMS: atom_id res chain seq x y z
N MET A 1 -51.74 47.06 29.31
CA MET A 1 -51.20 47.29 27.95
C MET A 1 -50.17 46.21 27.65
N MET A 2 -50.54 45.16 26.91
CA MET A 2 -49.62 44.08 26.54
C MET A 2 -49.12 44.34 25.11
N LYS A 3 -47.80 44.50 24.93
CA LYS A 3 -47.15 44.44 23.61
C LYS A 3 -46.46 43.09 23.51
N ALA A 4 -47.15 42.10 22.95
CA ALA A 4 -46.54 40.83 22.58
C ALA A 4 -45.62 41.06 21.37
N LYS A 5 -44.30 41.05 21.60
CA LYS A 5 -43.31 41.00 20.53
C LYS A 5 -43.09 39.54 20.16
N ILE A 6 -43.67 39.13 19.04
CA ILE A 6 -43.41 37.84 18.40
C ILE A 6 -41.95 37.87 17.94
N VAL A 7 -41.08 37.12 18.63
CA VAL A 7 -39.74 36.79 18.12
C VAL A 7 -39.81 35.36 17.63
N ILE A 8 -39.88 35.24 16.31
CA ILE A 8 -39.95 33.99 15.55
C ILE A 8 -38.71 33.14 15.87
N PRO A 9 -38.83 31.85 16.22
CA PRO A 9 -37.67 31.01 16.49
C PRO A 9 -36.99 30.66 15.16
N ALA A 10 -35.93 31.38 14.81
CA ALA A 10 -35.07 31.11 13.65
C ALA A 10 -34.18 29.85 13.82
N ALA A 11 -34.54 28.93 14.72
CA ALA A 11 -33.73 27.75 15.06
C ALA A 11 -34.16 26.46 14.32
N LEU A 12 -35.26 26.48 13.57
CA LEU A 12 -35.81 25.27 12.91
C LEU A 12 -35.28 25.00 11.48
N LEU A 13 -34.51 25.91 10.89
CA LEU A 13 -34.06 25.78 9.49
C LEU A 13 -32.69 25.11 9.29
N ALA A 14 -31.93 24.83 10.37
CA ALA A 14 -30.60 24.23 10.25
C ALA A 14 -30.61 22.68 10.17
N ALA A 15 -31.75 22.02 10.37
CA ALA A 15 -31.83 20.56 10.42
C ALA A 15 -32.03 19.87 9.04
N LEU A 16 -32.18 20.63 7.95
CA LEU A 16 -32.54 20.10 6.63
C LEU A 16 -31.35 19.65 5.75
N PHE A 17 -30.10 19.79 6.21
CA PHE A 17 -28.92 19.47 5.38
C PHE A 17 -28.20 18.16 5.73
N CYS A 18 -28.68 17.39 6.72
CA CYS A 18 -28.17 16.04 6.98
C CYS A 18 -28.89 15.00 6.12
N GLN A 19 -28.80 15.10 4.80
CA GLN A 19 -29.11 13.94 3.96
C GLN A 19 -27.86 13.05 3.91
N PRO A 20 -27.94 11.75 4.26
CA PRO A 20 -26.89 10.81 3.91
C PRO A 20 -26.94 10.62 2.38
N ALA A 21 -26.30 11.50 1.63
CA ALA A 21 -26.13 11.40 0.20
C ALA A 21 -25.03 10.38 -0.14
N LEU A 22 -25.22 9.13 0.30
CA LEU A 22 -24.48 7.98 -0.23
C LEU A 22 -25.45 7.11 -1.05
N ALA A 23 -26.19 7.75 -1.96
CA ALA A 23 -26.92 7.05 -3.01
C ALA A 23 -25.90 6.63 -4.08
N ILE A 24 -25.07 5.66 -3.73
CA ILE A 24 -24.13 5.00 -4.61
C ILE A 24 -25.00 4.23 -5.62
N SER A 25 -24.88 4.54 -6.91
CA SER A 25 -25.67 3.84 -7.92
C SER A 25 -25.40 2.33 -7.86
N GLU A 26 -26.41 1.52 -8.17
CA GLU A 26 -26.25 0.05 -8.26
C GLU A 26 -25.12 -0.31 -9.23
N ALA A 27 -25.01 0.43 -10.33
CA ALA A 27 -23.95 0.29 -11.32
C ALA A 27 -22.56 0.57 -10.72
N TYR A 28 -22.43 1.62 -9.91
CA TYR A 28 -21.16 1.95 -9.26
C TYR A 28 -20.78 0.92 -8.19
N ARG A 29 -21.76 0.38 -7.45
CA ARG A 29 -21.51 -0.77 -6.55
C ARG A 29 -20.98 -1.98 -7.30
N ALA A 30 -21.61 -2.35 -8.41
CA ALA A 30 -21.18 -3.46 -9.24
C ALA A 30 -19.77 -3.24 -9.83
N GLN A 31 -19.40 -1.99 -10.15
CA GLN A 31 -18.06 -1.64 -10.61
C GLN A 31 -17.01 -1.85 -9.50
N LEU A 32 -17.29 -1.38 -8.28
CA LEU A 32 -16.41 -1.57 -7.12
C LEU A 32 -16.21 -3.06 -6.80
N GLU A 33 -17.29 -3.85 -6.82
CA GLU A 33 -17.22 -5.31 -6.61
C GLU A 33 -16.40 -6.01 -7.70
N ARG A 34 -16.58 -5.63 -8.97
CA ARG A 34 -15.83 -6.19 -10.11
C ARG A 34 -14.35 -5.78 -10.09
N SER A 35 -14.03 -4.57 -9.67
CA SER A 35 -12.67 -4.05 -9.62
C SER A 35 -11.93 -4.43 -8.33
N GLY A 36 -12.65 -4.91 -7.31
CA GLY A 36 -12.10 -5.20 -5.99
C GLY A 36 -11.81 -3.94 -5.15
N CYS A 37 -12.26 -2.78 -5.60
CA CYS A 37 -12.07 -1.51 -4.90
C CYS A 37 -13.13 -1.29 -3.83
N THR A 38 -12.76 -0.55 -2.79
CA THR A 38 -13.69 0.15 -1.90
C THR A 38 -13.81 1.61 -2.34
N GLN A 39 -14.84 2.31 -1.87
CA GLN A 39 -14.94 3.76 -2.11
C GLN A 39 -13.77 4.54 -1.55
N VAL A 40 -13.22 4.09 -0.41
CA VAL A 40 -12.07 4.75 0.21
C VAL A 40 -10.81 4.56 -0.64
N SER A 41 -10.57 3.35 -1.15
CA SER A 41 -9.40 3.05 -1.99
C SER A 41 -9.49 3.62 -3.39
N GLU A 42 -10.70 3.84 -3.91
CA GLU A 42 -10.90 4.57 -5.17
C GLU A 42 -10.66 6.07 -4.95
N ALA A 43 -11.29 6.66 -3.92
CA ALA A 43 -11.16 8.09 -3.64
C ALA A 43 -9.74 8.53 -3.26
N ASN A 44 -8.93 7.66 -2.65
CA ASN A 44 -7.53 7.96 -2.33
C ASN A 44 -6.54 7.58 -3.46
N GLY A 45 -7.05 7.09 -4.61
CA GLY A 45 -6.26 6.73 -5.78
C GLY A 45 -5.42 5.46 -5.64
N THR A 46 -5.60 4.66 -4.60
CA THR A 46 -4.87 3.39 -4.44
C THR A 46 -5.47 2.22 -5.22
N CYS A 47 -6.67 2.39 -5.76
CA CYS A 47 -7.40 1.39 -6.53
C CYS A 47 -8.12 2.04 -7.72
N ASP A 48 -7.92 1.50 -8.93
CA ASP A 48 -8.57 2.00 -10.14
C ASP A 48 -9.86 1.21 -10.41
N VAL A 49 -11.02 1.87 -10.27
CA VAL A 49 -12.33 1.23 -10.47
C VAL A 49 -12.57 0.74 -11.90
N ASN A 50 -11.85 1.29 -12.89
CA ASN A 50 -11.94 0.84 -14.28
C ASN A 50 -11.01 -0.35 -14.57
N ALA A 51 -10.07 -0.65 -13.67
CA ALA A 51 -9.17 -1.79 -13.79
C ALA A 51 -9.82 -3.09 -13.30
N SER A 52 -9.27 -4.24 -13.74
CA SER A 52 -9.74 -5.54 -13.28
C SER A 52 -9.31 -5.81 -11.83
N HIS A 53 -10.05 -6.66 -11.14
CA HIS A 53 -9.71 -7.13 -9.79
C HIS A 53 -8.24 -7.58 -9.68
N HIS A 54 -7.75 -8.36 -10.65
CA HIS A 54 -6.37 -8.82 -10.65
C HIS A 54 -5.33 -7.70 -10.76
N HIS A 55 -5.65 -6.60 -11.42
CA HIS A 55 -4.77 -5.45 -11.52
C HIS A 55 -4.69 -4.70 -10.17
N ASN A 56 -5.84 -4.46 -9.53
CA ASN A 56 -5.92 -3.76 -8.25
C ASN A 56 -5.43 -4.59 -7.05
N HIS A 57 -5.54 -5.92 -7.13
CA HIS A 57 -4.97 -6.83 -6.13
C HIS A 57 -3.48 -7.07 -6.27
N LYS A 58 -2.82 -6.51 -7.29
CA LYS A 58 -1.37 -6.40 -7.25
C LYS A 58 -1.03 -5.38 -6.18
N VAL A 59 -0.80 -5.85 -4.96
CA VAL A 59 -0.06 -5.10 -3.96
C VAL A 59 1.18 -4.58 -4.67
N LYS A 60 1.25 -3.25 -4.90
CA LYS A 60 2.48 -2.62 -5.32
C LYS A 60 3.43 -2.81 -4.15
N LEU A 61 4.19 -3.91 -4.18
CA LEU A 61 5.24 -4.19 -3.22
C LEU A 61 6.17 -2.97 -3.26
N SER A 62 6.26 -2.23 -2.17
CA SER A 62 7.14 -1.07 -2.14
C SER A 62 8.59 -1.54 -1.97
N ALA A 63 9.55 -0.68 -2.31
CA ALA A 63 10.96 -0.94 -2.01
C ALA A 63 11.17 -1.22 -0.51
N ASN A 64 10.42 -0.55 0.37
CA ASN A 64 10.48 -0.77 1.81
C ASN A 64 9.93 -2.15 2.22
N ASP A 65 8.85 -2.62 1.59
CA ASP A 65 8.30 -3.96 1.87
C ASP A 65 9.29 -5.05 1.46
N VAL A 66 9.97 -4.87 0.32
CA VAL A 66 11.03 -5.77 -0.16
C VAL A 66 12.20 -5.78 0.83
N ALA A 67 12.68 -4.60 1.22
CA ALA A 67 13.76 -4.47 2.20
C ALA A 67 13.41 -5.17 3.52
N TYR A 68 12.24 -4.87 4.08
CA TYR A 68 11.78 -5.45 5.34
C TYR A 68 11.67 -6.98 5.29
N GLN A 69 11.12 -7.53 4.21
CA GLN A 69 11.04 -8.98 4.05
C GLN A 69 12.42 -9.62 3.98
N LEU A 70 13.35 -9.04 3.21
CA LEU A 70 14.69 -9.59 3.08
C LEU A 70 15.46 -9.48 4.40
N ASP A 71 15.46 -8.30 5.03
CA ASP A 71 16.15 -8.03 6.29
C ASP A 71 15.71 -9.00 7.39
N SER A 72 14.40 -9.25 7.51
CA SER A 72 13.89 -10.21 8.51
C SER A 72 14.41 -11.63 8.35
N HIS A 73 14.90 -12.01 7.17
CA HIS A 73 15.44 -13.34 6.88
C HIS A 73 16.96 -13.37 6.83
N ILE A 74 17.64 -12.30 6.42
CA ILE A 74 19.08 -12.35 6.14
C ILE A 74 19.94 -11.50 7.08
N ALA A 75 19.36 -10.54 7.81
CA ALA A 75 20.12 -9.72 8.74
C ALA A 75 20.82 -10.59 9.81
N GLY A 76 22.09 -10.28 10.06
CA GLY A 76 22.97 -11.01 10.97
C GLY A 76 23.54 -12.32 10.41
N LYS A 77 23.13 -12.78 9.22
CA LYS A 77 23.71 -13.96 8.56
C LYS A 77 25.03 -13.62 7.87
N TYR A 78 25.83 -14.64 7.62
CA TYR A 78 26.98 -14.51 6.72
C TYR A 78 26.53 -14.49 5.26
N GLU A 79 27.35 -13.89 4.40
CA GLU A 79 27.08 -13.70 2.98
C GLU A 79 26.64 -15.00 2.28
N GLY A 80 27.39 -16.09 2.42
CA GLY A 80 27.03 -17.36 1.77
C GLY A 80 25.63 -17.86 2.15
N GLN A 81 25.21 -17.67 3.41
CA GLN A 81 23.86 -18.07 3.85
C GLN A 81 22.78 -17.17 3.26
N ALA A 82 23.08 -15.87 3.06
CA ALA A 82 22.18 -14.94 2.40
C ALA A 82 22.10 -15.24 0.89
N VAL A 83 23.22 -15.54 0.24
CA VAL A 83 23.29 -15.98 -1.16
C VAL A 83 22.40 -17.21 -1.38
N ASP A 84 22.52 -18.24 -0.55
CA ASP A 84 21.69 -19.45 -0.64
C ASP A 84 20.19 -19.12 -0.52
N TYR A 85 19.84 -18.23 0.42
CA TYR A 85 18.46 -17.76 0.58
C TYR A 85 17.96 -17.02 -0.66
N MET A 86 18.75 -16.07 -1.18
CA MET A 86 18.38 -15.29 -2.37
C MET A 86 18.12 -16.20 -3.58
N GLN A 87 19.01 -17.16 -3.83
CA GLN A 87 18.85 -18.15 -4.90
C GLN A 87 17.61 -19.03 -4.70
N THR A 88 17.38 -19.52 -3.47
CA THR A 88 16.18 -20.30 -3.12
C THR A 88 14.90 -19.50 -3.34
N GLN A 89 14.94 -18.19 -3.08
CA GLN A 89 13.82 -17.29 -3.33
C GLN A 89 13.73 -16.83 -4.79
N GLY A 90 14.57 -17.32 -5.69
CA GLY A 90 14.53 -17.01 -7.12
C GLY A 90 15.01 -15.60 -7.47
N TRP A 91 15.84 -14.99 -6.63
CA TRP A 91 16.59 -13.78 -6.98
C TRP A 91 17.75 -14.14 -7.90
N GLN A 92 18.04 -13.28 -8.86
CA GLN A 92 19.14 -13.47 -9.80
C GLN A 92 20.32 -12.57 -9.42
N PRO A 93 21.57 -13.08 -9.40
CA PRO A 93 22.73 -12.23 -9.14
C PRO A 93 22.93 -11.26 -10.30
N ALA A 94 23.21 -9.99 -9.97
CA ALA A 94 23.48 -8.93 -10.92
C ALA A 94 25.00 -8.73 -11.17
N ASN A 95 25.84 -9.39 -10.38
CA ASN A 95 27.28 -9.31 -10.39
C ASN A 95 27.92 -10.64 -9.95
N ASP A 96 29.18 -10.83 -10.30
CA ASP A 96 29.93 -12.06 -10.03
C ASP A 96 30.17 -12.26 -8.53
N GLU A 97 30.26 -11.17 -7.75
CA GLU A 97 30.44 -11.22 -6.30
C GLU A 97 29.15 -11.61 -5.54
N GLN A 98 28.00 -11.71 -6.22
CA GLN A 98 26.71 -12.09 -5.61
C GLN A 98 26.27 -11.19 -4.44
N THR A 99 26.70 -9.93 -4.46
CA THR A 99 26.30 -8.89 -3.50
C THR A 99 25.13 -8.05 -3.99
N ARG A 100 24.80 -8.13 -5.28
CA ARG A 100 23.65 -7.45 -5.90
C ARG A 100 22.70 -8.45 -6.55
N TRP A 101 21.41 -8.20 -6.40
CA TRP A 101 20.35 -9.12 -6.78
C TRP A 101 19.20 -8.42 -7.49
N ILE A 102 18.54 -9.12 -8.41
CA ILE A 102 17.40 -8.60 -9.17
C ILE A 102 16.22 -9.57 -9.10
N LYS A 103 15.03 -9.03 -8.82
CA LYS A 103 13.76 -9.77 -8.92
C LYS A 103 12.60 -8.80 -9.10
N ASN A 104 11.69 -9.10 -10.04
CA ASN A 104 10.48 -8.32 -10.29
C ASN A 104 10.72 -6.80 -10.51
N GLY A 105 11.88 -6.43 -11.07
CA GLY A 105 12.26 -5.03 -11.29
C GLY A 105 12.93 -4.33 -10.10
N PHE A 106 13.00 -4.97 -8.94
CA PHE A 106 13.78 -4.47 -7.80
C PHE A 106 15.24 -4.84 -7.95
N VAL A 107 16.12 -3.89 -7.66
CA VAL A 107 17.56 -4.13 -7.51
C VAL A 107 17.89 -3.99 -6.03
N VAL A 108 18.59 -5.00 -5.49
CA VAL A 108 18.90 -5.09 -4.07
C VAL A 108 20.40 -5.30 -3.91
N ASP A 109 21.04 -4.48 -3.08
CA ASP A 109 22.45 -4.66 -2.68
C ASP A 109 22.51 -5.11 -1.21
N PHE A 110 23.38 -6.07 -0.90
CA PHE A 110 23.66 -6.45 0.48
C PHE A 110 24.39 -5.32 1.22
N ASP A 111 23.91 -5.00 2.42
CA ASP A 111 24.62 -4.13 3.34
C ASP A 111 25.40 -4.99 4.35
N MET A 112 26.73 -4.86 4.34
CA MET A 112 27.64 -5.71 5.10
C MET A 112 28.23 -4.95 6.27
N THR A 113 28.22 -5.58 7.44
CA THR A 113 28.93 -5.09 8.63
C THR A 113 30.43 -5.38 8.53
N SER A 114 31.22 -4.67 9.34
CA SER A 114 32.67 -4.94 9.50
C SER A 114 32.98 -6.35 10.03
N SER A 115 31.99 -7.05 10.60
CA SER A 115 32.12 -8.43 11.08
C SER A 115 31.98 -9.50 9.98
N GLY A 116 31.67 -9.10 8.75
CA GLY A 116 31.38 -10.03 7.63
C GLY A 116 29.95 -10.60 7.65
N ARG A 117 29.06 -10.04 8.46
CA ARG A 117 27.63 -10.37 8.50
C ARG A 117 26.81 -9.28 7.81
N LEU A 118 25.66 -9.63 7.25
CA LEU A 118 24.74 -8.65 6.70
C LEU A 118 24.12 -7.80 7.82
N ALA A 119 24.13 -6.48 7.66
CA ALA A 119 23.26 -5.57 8.40
C ALA A 119 21.82 -5.66 7.87
N GLY A 120 21.67 -5.88 6.56
CA GLY A 120 20.40 -5.95 5.85
C GLY A 120 20.61 -5.80 4.34
N VAL A 121 19.66 -5.15 3.68
CA VAL A 121 19.72 -4.82 2.26
C VAL A 121 19.36 -3.37 1.95
N VAL A 122 19.84 -2.88 0.83
CA VAL A 122 19.45 -1.60 0.25
C VAL A 122 18.75 -1.86 -1.09
N VAL A 123 17.51 -1.39 -1.22
CA VAL A 123 16.75 -1.47 -2.47
C VAL A 123 16.93 -0.18 -3.28
N ARG A 124 17.23 -0.31 -4.57
CA ARG A 124 17.46 0.81 -5.51
C ARG A 124 16.33 0.94 -6.54
#